data_AF-A0A534TCT0-F1
#
_entry.id   AF-A0A534TCT0-F1
#
_cell.length_a   1.000
_cell.length_b   1.000
_cell.length_c   1.000
_cell.angle_alpha   90.00
_cell.angle_beta   90.00
_cell.angle_gamma   90.00
#
_symmetry.space_group_name_H-M   'P 1'
#
loop_
_entity.id
_entity.type
_entity.pdbx_description
1 polymer ?
#
loop_
_entity_poly.entity_id
_entity_poly.type
_entity_poly.pdbx_seq_one_letter_code
_entity_poly.pdbx_strand_id
1 'polypeptide(L)'
;MAGRLTRFLNLERPRRPGEAPHHEVATTGRFTGEPSTLGLQRDFGEQPFVRCPRCEADNSRYAQLCTNCQGPLTGDDVRAWNEKLWADRQAQLAGEHTAREQTQRELLQQNRLLGEALAREVGERERARLSWWWSNGGLPDATPIGFRLLSMLPTTRARIVAGAVAAGAFVGAALLAFGARRHPMLQGAGFVIGFLLLLLFTPNVPRYRRWWW
;
A
#
# COMPACT_ATOMS: atom_id res chain seq x y z
N MET A 1 -50.32 16.44 26.38
CA MET A 1 -49.33 16.96 25.41
C MET A 1 -49.80 16.73 23.96
N ALA A 2 -50.88 17.38 23.50
CA ALA A 2 -51.47 17.09 22.17
C ALA A 2 -51.40 18.26 21.16
N GLY A 3 -50.91 19.45 21.56
CA GLY A 3 -50.95 20.66 20.72
C GLY A 3 -49.68 20.98 19.91
N ARG A 4 -48.61 20.18 20.02
CA ARG A 4 -47.30 20.49 19.40
C ARG A 4 -47.09 19.90 18.00
N LEU A 5 -47.88 18.90 17.62
CA LEU A 5 -47.77 18.22 16.32
C LEU A 5 -48.79 18.71 15.29
N THR A 6 -49.81 19.47 15.71
CA THR A 6 -50.85 20.03 14.82
C THR A 6 -50.38 21.23 14.00
N ARG A 7 -49.27 21.88 14.39
CA ARG A 7 -48.69 23.01 13.63
C ARG A 7 -48.25 22.63 12.22
N PHE A 8 -47.87 21.38 12.02
CA PHE A 8 -47.32 20.91 10.74
C PHE A 8 -48.42 20.42 9.77
N LEU A 9 -49.62 20.13 10.28
CA LEU A 9 -50.75 19.66 9.46
C LEU A 9 -51.30 20.72 8.48
N ASN A 10 -51.00 22.00 8.71
CA ASN A 10 -51.49 23.12 7.88
C ASN A 10 -50.43 23.71 6.93
N LEU A 11 -49.22 23.15 6.87
CA LEU A 11 -48.15 23.68 6.01
C LEU A 11 -48.24 23.19 4.57
N GLU A 12 -48.80 21.99 4.35
CA GLU A 12 -48.99 21.44 3.02
C GLU A 12 -50.48 21.48 2.65
N ARG A 13 -50.84 22.37 1.72
CA ARG A 13 -52.15 22.29 1.05
C ARG A 13 -52.13 21.06 0.14
N PRO A 14 -53.19 20.23 0.11
CA PRO A 14 -53.28 19.13 -0.83
C PRO A 14 -53.23 19.68 -2.27
N ARG A 15 -52.14 19.38 -2.99
CA ARG A 15 -51.95 19.77 -4.39
C ARG A 15 -52.81 18.89 -5.28
N ARG A 16 -53.43 19.49 -6.30
CA ARG A 16 -54.18 18.72 -7.31
C ARG A 16 -53.20 17.87 -8.13
N PRO A 17 -53.57 16.64 -8.54
CA PRO A 17 -52.74 15.86 -9.47
C PRO A 17 -52.52 16.67 -10.76
N GLY A 18 -51.27 17.00 -11.06
CA GLY A 18 -50.89 17.85 -12.21
C GLY A 18 -50.41 19.26 -11.85
N GLU A 19 -50.56 19.69 -10.60
CA GLU A 19 -50.10 21.00 -10.09
C GLU A 19 -48.69 20.90 -9.50
N ALA A 20 -47.74 20.42 -10.32
CA ALA A 20 -46.32 20.52 -9.97
C ALA A 20 -45.85 21.96 -10.24
N PRO A 21 -45.15 22.63 -9.32
CA PRO A 21 -44.53 23.91 -9.63
C PRO A 21 -43.59 23.72 -10.81
N HIS A 22 -43.69 24.58 -11.82
CA HIS A 22 -42.82 24.55 -12.98
C HIS A 22 -41.42 24.99 -12.52
N HIS A 23 -40.63 24.07 -12.01
CA HIS A 23 -39.22 24.29 -11.75
C HIS A 23 -38.52 24.22 -13.09
N GLU A 24 -37.90 25.31 -13.53
CA GLU A 24 -36.94 25.23 -14.63
C GLU A 24 -35.93 24.13 -14.27
N VAL A 25 -35.80 23.14 -15.15
CA VAL A 25 -34.84 22.05 -14.97
C VAL A 25 -33.50 22.69 -14.69
N ALA A 26 -32.85 22.32 -13.59
CA ALA A 26 -31.58 22.91 -13.19
C ALA A 26 -30.57 22.73 -14.33
N THR A 27 -30.42 23.77 -15.15
CA THR A 27 -29.49 23.77 -16.27
C THR A 27 -28.08 23.93 -15.72
N THR A 28 -27.11 23.32 -16.39
CA THR A 28 -25.69 23.47 -16.06
C THR A 28 -25.21 24.93 -16.18
N GLY A 29 -26.01 25.80 -16.80
CA GLY A 29 -25.78 27.25 -16.95
C GLY A 29 -25.45 27.98 -15.65
N ARG A 30 -26.03 27.56 -14.52
CA ARG A 30 -25.70 28.11 -13.19
C ARG A 30 -24.23 27.90 -12.79
N PHE A 31 -23.59 26.86 -13.32
CA PHE A 31 -22.22 26.45 -12.98
C PHE A 31 -21.20 26.84 -14.05
N THR A 32 -21.65 27.38 -15.19
CA THR A 32 -20.77 27.80 -16.31
C THR A 32 -20.57 29.32 -16.38
N GLY A 33 -21.08 30.07 -15.40
CA GLY A 33 -20.81 31.50 -15.28
C GLY A 33 -19.38 31.76 -14.80
N GLU A 34 -18.86 32.94 -15.14
CA GLU A 34 -17.59 33.43 -14.60
C GLU A 34 -17.67 33.40 -13.06
N PRO A 35 -16.69 32.81 -12.35
CA PRO A 35 -16.76 32.65 -10.90
C PRO A 35 -16.97 34.03 -10.27
N SER A 36 -18.01 34.15 -9.46
CA SER A 36 -18.34 35.41 -8.78
C SER A 36 -17.10 35.91 -8.04
N THR A 37 -16.65 37.12 -8.36
CA THR A 37 -15.52 37.81 -7.72
C THR A 37 -15.79 38.22 -6.27
N LEU A 38 -16.94 37.82 -5.71
CA LEU A 38 -17.18 37.67 -4.27
C LEU A 38 -16.30 36.54 -3.73
N GLY A 39 -14.98 36.71 -3.85
CA GLY A 39 -14.04 36.03 -3.00
C GLY A 39 -14.36 36.45 -1.58
N LEU A 40 -14.62 35.48 -0.70
CA LEU A 40 -14.41 35.66 0.73
C LEU A 40 -12.97 36.16 0.87
N GLN A 41 -12.78 37.48 1.01
CA GLN A 41 -11.47 38.06 1.24
C GLN A 41 -11.06 37.62 2.64
N ARG A 42 -10.38 36.46 2.71
CA ARG A 42 -9.97 35.84 3.97
C ARG A 42 -8.85 36.61 4.67
N ASP A 43 -8.28 37.60 4.01
CA ASP A 43 -7.27 38.48 4.61
C ASP A 43 -7.93 39.63 5.37
N PHE A 44 -8.47 39.31 6.54
CA PHE A 44 -8.72 40.35 7.56
C PHE A 44 -7.42 40.82 8.25
N GLY A 45 -6.25 40.35 7.80
CA GLY A 45 -4.95 40.59 8.42
C GLY A 45 -4.82 39.90 9.77
N GLU A 46 -3.95 40.43 10.64
CA GLU A 46 -3.64 39.85 11.96
C GLU A 46 -4.77 39.99 12.99
N GLN A 47 -5.75 40.86 12.75
CA GLN A 47 -6.86 41.13 13.67
C GLN A 47 -8.23 41.14 12.95
N PRO A 48 -8.92 39.99 12.88
CA PRO A 48 -10.24 39.89 12.24
C PRO A 48 -11.39 40.53 13.03
N PHE A 49 -11.23 40.70 14.34
CA PHE A 49 -12.27 41.24 15.21
C PHE A 49 -11.68 42.05 16.37
N VAL A 50 -12.50 42.91 16.96
CA VAL A 50 -12.16 43.71 18.14
C VAL A 50 -12.93 43.15 19.33
N ARG A 51 -12.22 42.87 20.42
CA ARG A 51 -12.83 42.38 21.65
C ARG A 51 -13.03 43.55 22.62
N CYS A 52 -14.18 43.58 23.29
CA CYS A 52 -14.51 44.66 24.20
C CYS A 52 -13.78 44.49 25.54
N PRO A 53 -13.03 45.48 26.06
CA PRO A 53 -12.34 45.34 27.34
C PRO A 53 -13.28 45.27 28.56
N ARG A 54 -14.55 45.68 28.41
CA ARG A 54 -15.52 45.72 29.50
C ARG A 54 -16.32 44.42 29.67
N CYS A 55 -16.73 43.79 28.56
CA CYS A 55 -17.58 42.59 28.58
C CYS A 55 -16.99 41.41 27.81
N GLU A 56 -15.78 41.58 27.26
CA GLU A 56 -15.04 40.57 26.51
C GLU A 56 -15.78 39.96 25.31
N ALA A 57 -16.85 40.60 24.83
CA ALA A 57 -17.55 40.16 23.63
C ALA A 57 -16.74 40.52 22.38
N ASP A 58 -16.71 39.61 21.42
CA ASP A 58 -16.10 39.81 20.11
C ASP A 58 -17.05 40.58 19.20
N ASN A 59 -16.52 41.59 18.50
CA ASN A 59 -17.27 42.46 17.59
C ASN A 59 -16.51 42.59 16.26
N SER A 60 -17.22 42.94 15.19
CA SER A 60 -16.57 43.20 13.90
C SER A 60 -15.47 44.24 14.04
N ARG A 61 -14.39 44.13 13.25
CA ARG A 61 -13.24 45.05 13.27
C ARG A 61 -13.62 46.53 13.22
N TYR A 62 -14.67 46.86 12.47
CA TYR A 62 -15.13 48.24 12.26
C TYR A 62 -16.32 48.63 13.16
N ALA A 63 -16.65 47.83 14.17
CA ALA A 63 -17.74 48.15 15.10
C ALA A 63 -17.37 49.38 15.92
N GLN A 64 -18.26 50.38 15.94
CA GLN A 64 -18.07 51.57 16.79
C GLN A 64 -18.53 51.34 18.23
N LEU A 65 -19.52 50.45 18.42
CA LEU A 65 -20.12 50.12 19.71
C LEU A 65 -20.12 48.61 19.91
N CYS A 66 -20.00 48.18 21.16
CA CYS A 66 -20.11 46.77 21.51
C CYS A 66 -21.55 46.28 21.37
N THR A 67 -21.74 45.17 20.67
CA THR A 67 -23.05 44.54 20.47
C THR A 67 -23.70 44.09 21.78
N ASN A 68 -22.89 43.77 22.80
CA ASN A 68 -23.37 43.28 24.09
C ASN A 68 -23.58 44.41 25.11
N CYS A 69 -22.55 45.20 25.40
CA CYS A 69 -22.60 46.22 26.47
C CYS A 69 -22.77 47.67 25.97
N GLN A 70 -22.86 47.88 24.65
CA GLN A 70 -22.95 49.19 24.00
C GLN A 70 -21.81 50.17 24.35
N GLY A 71 -20.70 49.70 24.90
CA GLY A 71 -19.51 50.52 25.14
C GLY A 71 -18.82 50.93 23.84
N PRO A 72 -18.16 52.11 23.79
CA PRO A 72 -17.40 52.55 22.63
C PRO A 72 -16.20 51.63 22.37
N LEU A 73 -15.96 51.30 21.10
CA LEU A 73 -14.86 50.43 20.67
C LEU A 73 -13.77 51.16 19.87
N THR A 74 -13.95 52.46 19.60
CA THR A 74 -13.03 53.27 18.78
C THR A 74 -11.93 53.96 19.61
N GLY A 75 -11.98 53.88 20.94
CA GLY A 75 -11.04 54.55 21.85
C GLY A 75 -9.60 54.04 21.72
N ASP A 76 -8.63 54.92 22.02
CA ASP A 76 -7.20 54.61 21.96
C ASP A 76 -6.81 53.52 22.97
N ASP A 77 -7.48 53.51 24.12
CA ASP A 77 -7.40 52.49 25.16
C ASP A 77 -7.85 51.10 24.67
N VAL A 78 -8.98 51.05 23.95
CA VAL A 78 -9.50 49.82 23.36
C VAL A 78 -8.56 49.27 22.29
N ARG A 79 -7.96 50.16 21.48
CA ARG A 79 -6.97 49.75 20.46
C ARG A 79 -5.71 49.18 21.10
N ALA A 80 -5.10 49.88 22.05
CA ALA A 80 -3.90 49.41 22.74
C ALA A 80 -4.13 48.07 23.47
N TRP A 81 -5.29 47.89 24.11
CA TRP A 81 -5.64 46.64 24.76
C TRP A 81 -5.79 45.48 23.75
N ASN A 82 -6.43 45.73 22.61
CA ASN A 82 -6.57 44.73 21.56
C ASN A 82 -5.23 44.39 20.90
N GLU A 83 -4.39 45.38 20.61
CA GLU A 83 -3.04 45.16 20.06
C GLU A 83 -2.23 44.22 20.94
N LYS A 84 -2.26 44.44 22.26
CA LYS A 84 -1.61 43.52 23.22
C LYS A 84 -2.23 42.12 23.19
N LEU A 85 -3.55 42.03 23.21
CA LEU A 85 -4.27 40.73 23.16
C LEU A 85 -3.91 39.92 21.91
N TRP A 86 -3.77 40.59 20.77
CA TRP A 86 -3.41 39.94 19.52
C TRP A 86 -1.92 39.61 19.44
N ALA A 87 -1.03 40.46 19.97
CA ALA A 87 0.38 40.14 20.09
C ALA A 87 0.62 38.88 20.94
N ASP A 88 -0.06 38.78 22.09
CA ASP A 88 0.02 37.60 22.97
C ASP A 88 -0.49 36.34 22.25
N ARG A 89 -1.59 36.46 21.49
CA ARG A 89 -2.14 35.35 20.71
C ARG A 89 -1.22 34.92 19.57
N GLN A 90 -0.60 35.87 18.86
CA GLN A 90 0.36 35.56 17.79
C GLN A 90 1.59 34.84 18.36
N ALA A 91 2.09 35.28 19.52
CA ALA A 91 3.19 34.60 20.20
C ALA A 91 2.83 33.15 20.58
N GLN A 92 1.61 32.91 21.07
CA GLN A 92 1.12 31.55 21.35
C GLN A 92 1.02 30.70 20.09
N LEU A 93 0.44 31.23 19.01
CA LEU A 93 0.31 30.53 17.74
C LEU A 93 1.67 30.18 17.12
N ALA A 94 2.65 31.07 17.17
CA ALA A 94 4.01 30.79 16.71
C ALA A 94 4.66 29.64 17.50
N GLY A 95 4.45 29.61 18.82
CA GLY A 95 4.88 28.49 19.68
C GLY A 95 4.19 27.18 19.31
N GLU A 96 2.88 27.19 19.09
CA GLU A 96 2.13 25.99 18.67
C GLU A 96 2.55 25.48 17.28
N HIS A 97 2.79 26.37 16.33
CA HIS A 97 3.24 25.99 14.99
C HIS A 97 4.59 25.28 15.03
N THR A 98 5.56 25.83 15.76
CA THR A 98 6.88 25.20 15.90
C THR A 98 6.79 23.85 16.61
N ALA A 99 5.98 23.72 17.66
CA ALA A 99 5.75 22.46 18.34
C ALA A 99 5.08 21.41 17.41
N ARG A 100 4.04 21.80 16.67
CA ARG A 100 3.37 20.90 15.71
C ARG A 100 4.32 20.45 14.61
N GLU A 101 5.15 21.34 14.07
CA GLU A 101 6.15 20.98 13.07
C GLU A 101 7.18 19.99 13.62
N GLN A 102 7.65 20.18 14.85
CA GLN A 102 8.58 19.25 15.50
C GLN A 102 7.95 17.87 15.68
N THR A 103 6.73 17.80 16.24
CA THR A 103 6.00 16.54 16.40
C THR A 103 5.74 15.86 15.05
N GLN A 104 5.38 16.61 14.01
CA GLN A 104 5.16 16.06 12.67
C GLN A 104 6.45 15.49 12.07
N ARG A 105 7.58 16.19 12.23
CA ARG A 105 8.90 15.69 11.77
C ARG A 105 9.30 14.42 12.53
N GLU A 106 9.07 14.37 13.83
CA GLU A 106 9.34 13.20 14.65
C GLU A 106 8.48 11.99 14.22
N LEU A 107 7.17 12.19 14.02
CA LEU A 107 6.28 11.15 13.51
C LEU A 107 6.70 10.65 12.13
N LEU A 108 7.13 11.54 11.23
CA LEU A 108 7.64 11.16 9.91
C LEU A 108 8.95 10.37 9.99
N GLN A 109 9.80 10.64 10.98
CA GLN A 109 11.01 9.85 11.23
C GLN A 109 10.67 8.48 11.80
N GLN A 110 9.77 8.41 12.79
CA GLN A 110 9.29 7.15 13.37
C GLN A 110 8.63 6.26 12.30
N ASN A 111 7.78 6.83 11.45
CA ASN A 111 7.14 6.10 10.35
C ASN A 111 8.16 5.59 9.33
N ARG A 112 9.22 6.35 9.03
CA ARG A 112 10.31 5.88 8.17
C ARG A 112 11.04 4.69 8.77
N LEU A 113 11.44 4.78 10.04
CA LEU A 113 12.11 3.69 10.75
C LEU A 113 11.25 2.42 10.82
N LEU A 114 9.95 2.59 11.11
CA LEU A 114 8.98 1.49 11.13
C LEU A 114 8.79 0.88 9.74
N GLY A 115 8.69 1.70 8.69
CA GLY A 115 8.61 1.23 7.30
C GLY A 115 9.86 0.45 6.87
N GLU A 116 11.05 0.90 7.24
CA GLU A 116 12.31 0.20 6.96
C GLU A 116 12.44 -1.12 7.71
N ALA A 117 11.94 -1.20 8.95
CA ALA A 117 11.90 -2.44 9.72
C ALA A 117 10.94 -3.46 9.09
N LEU A 118 9.73 -3.02 8.72
CA LEU A 118 8.75 -3.86 8.03
C LEU A 118 9.25 -4.33 6.66
N ALA A 119 9.89 -3.44 5.89
CA ALA A 119 10.45 -3.79 4.58
C ALA A 119 11.56 -4.85 4.71
N ARG A 120 12.39 -4.77 5.77
CA ARG A 120 13.40 -5.79 6.07
C ARG A 120 12.76 -7.13 6.43
N GLU A 121 11.76 -7.13 7.31
CA GLU A 121 11.06 -8.36 7.71
C GLU A 121 10.37 -9.04 6.51
N VAL A 122 9.65 -8.26 5.70
CA VAL A 122 9.01 -8.77 4.48
C VAL A 122 10.06 -9.27 3.49
N GLY A 123 11.16 -8.56 3.31
CA GLY A 123 12.25 -8.98 2.45
C GLY A 123 12.92 -10.29 2.90
N GLU A 124 13.11 -10.48 4.20
CA GLU A 124 13.63 -11.72 4.77
C GLU A 124 12.63 -12.88 4.63
N ARG A 125 11.36 -12.63 4.93
CA ARG A 125 10.28 -13.62 4.76
C ARG A 125 10.13 -14.06 3.31
N GLU A 126 10.19 -13.10 2.39
CA GLU A 126 10.10 -13.35 0.95
C GLU A 126 11.33 -14.10 0.44
N ARG A 127 12.54 -13.72 0.89
CA ARG A 127 13.76 -14.47 0.60
C ARG A 127 13.70 -15.90 1.14
N ALA A 128 13.14 -16.12 2.33
CA ALA A 128 12.94 -17.47 2.88
C ALA A 128 11.91 -18.28 2.09
N ARG A 129 10.83 -17.64 1.64
CA ARG A 129 9.82 -18.26 0.76
C ARG A 129 10.41 -18.64 -0.59
N LEU A 130 11.16 -17.73 -1.21
CA LEU A 130 11.82 -17.94 -2.49
C LEU A 130 12.95 -18.94 -2.39
N SER A 131 13.73 -18.92 -1.30
CA SER A 131 14.80 -19.90 -1.08
C SER A 131 14.21 -21.29 -0.84
N TRP A 132 13.09 -21.41 -0.12
CA TRP A 132 12.34 -22.66 -0.05
C TRP A 132 11.83 -23.08 -1.44
N TRP A 133 11.22 -22.18 -2.22
CA TRP A 133 10.75 -22.50 -3.57
C TRP A 133 11.90 -22.89 -4.54
N TRP A 134 13.07 -22.28 -4.43
CA TRP A 134 14.26 -22.63 -5.21
C TRP A 134 14.95 -23.91 -4.72
N SER A 135 14.98 -24.16 -3.42
CA SER A 135 15.56 -25.39 -2.84
C SER A 135 14.64 -26.61 -2.95
N ASN A 136 13.32 -26.42 -3.06
CA ASN A 136 12.31 -27.46 -3.26
C ASN A 136 11.84 -27.59 -4.72
N GLY A 137 12.55 -27.02 -5.69
CA GLY A 137 12.36 -27.35 -7.12
C GLY A 137 11.31 -26.54 -7.88
N GLY A 138 11.38 -25.20 -7.82
CA GLY A 138 10.59 -24.28 -8.64
C GLY A 138 11.05 -24.11 -10.10
N LEU A 139 12.24 -24.61 -10.45
CA LEU A 139 12.52 -25.10 -11.81
C LEU A 139 12.22 -26.60 -11.80
N PRO A 140 11.66 -27.20 -12.88
CA PRO A 140 11.65 -28.65 -12.98
C PRO A 140 13.10 -29.09 -12.83
N ASP A 141 13.39 -29.73 -11.71
CA ASP A 141 14.71 -30.23 -11.37
C ASP A 141 15.18 -31.08 -12.55
N ALA A 142 16.00 -30.48 -13.42
CA ALA A 142 16.64 -31.19 -14.53
C ALA A 142 17.73 -32.13 -14.00
N THR A 143 17.89 -32.22 -12.67
CA THR A 143 18.77 -33.15 -12.00
C THR A 143 18.26 -34.57 -12.27
N PRO A 144 19.02 -35.40 -13.02
CA PRO A 144 18.61 -36.75 -13.30
C PRO A 144 18.52 -37.56 -12.01
N ILE A 145 17.64 -38.56 -11.99
CA ILE A 145 17.34 -39.39 -10.80
C ILE A 145 18.62 -40.02 -10.23
N GLY A 146 19.58 -40.39 -11.08
CA GLY A 146 20.88 -40.91 -10.68
C GLY A 146 21.70 -39.93 -9.85
N PHE A 147 21.66 -38.63 -10.15
CA PHE A 147 22.34 -37.60 -9.35
C PHE A 147 21.67 -37.38 -7.99
N ARG A 148 20.34 -37.48 -7.94
CA ARG A 148 19.60 -37.44 -6.66
C ARG A 148 19.97 -38.61 -5.76
N LEU A 149 20.05 -39.82 -6.30
CA LEU A 149 20.50 -41.01 -5.56
C LEU A 149 21.95 -40.86 -5.06
N LEU A 150 22.86 -40.34 -5.89
CA LEU A 150 24.25 -40.06 -5.47
C LEU A 150 24.33 -38.99 -4.38
N SER A 151 23.45 -37.99 -4.40
CA SER A 151 23.42 -36.93 -3.39
C SER A 151 23.03 -37.42 -1.98
N MET A 152 22.34 -38.55 -1.88
CA MET A 152 22.00 -39.19 -0.59
C MET A 152 23.21 -39.81 0.11
N LEU A 153 24.33 -40.03 -0.59
CA LEU A 153 25.55 -40.49 0.06
C LEU A 153 26.20 -39.34 0.86
N PRO A 154 26.59 -39.57 2.13
CA PRO A 154 27.02 -38.51 3.04
C PRO A 154 28.44 -37.98 2.75
N THR A 155 29.31 -38.77 2.11
CA THR A 155 30.71 -38.40 1.89
C THR A 155 31.03 -38.18 0.41
N THR A 156 31.81 -37.14 0.12
CA THR A 156 32.25 -36.80 -1.25
C THR A 156 33.00 -37.94 -1.93
N ARG A 157 33.80 -38.70 -1.16
CA ARG A 157 34.54 -39.87 -1.68
C ARG A 157 33.60 -40.98 -2.13
N ALA A 158 32.53 -41.28 -1.37
CA ALA A 158 31.56 -42.30 -1.75
C ALA A 158 30.77 -41.93 -3.01
N ARG A 159 30.49 -40.63 -3.20
CA ARG A 159 29.85 -40.13 -4.43
C ARG A 159 30.72 -40.34 -5.67
N ILE A 160 32.02 -40.03 -5.57
CA ILE A 160 32.97 -40.20 -6.68
C ILE A 160 33.13 -41.68 -7.02
N VAL A 161 33.27 -42.54 -6.02
CA VAL A 161 33.38 -44.01 -6.24
C VAL A 161 32.11 -44.56 -6.89
N ALA A 162 30.92 -44.22 -6.37
CA ALA A 162 29.66 -44.70 -6.93
C ALA A 162 29.44 -44.20 -8.37
N GLY A 163 29.82 -42.95 -8.68
CA GLY A 163 29.80 -42.42 -10.04
C GLY A 163 30.77 -43.16 -10.98
N ALA A 164 31.99 -43.44 -10.53
CA ALA A 164 32.98 -44.20 -11.29
C ALA A 164 32.52 -45.64 -11.58
N VAL A 165 31.89 -46.30 -10.60
CA VAL A 165 31.30 -47.64 -10.80
C VAL A 165 30.17 -47.61 -11.82
N ALA A 166 29.27 -46.63 -11.75
CA ALA A 166 28.17 -46.50 -12.72
C ALA A 166 28.70 -46.26 -14.16
N ALA A 167 29.72 -45.41 -14.31
CA ALA A 167 30.37 -45.18 -15.60
C ALA A 167 31.07 -46.44 -16.12
N GLY A 168 31.80 -47.16 -15.25
CA GLY A 168 32.43 -48.43 -15.60
C GLY A 168 31.42 -49.51 -16.03
N ALA A 169 30.29 -49.60 -15.33
CA ALA A 169 29.21 -50.52 -15.69
C ALA A 169 28.57 -50.18 -17.03
N PHE A 170 28.40 -48.89 -17.35
CA PHE A 170 27.89 -48.46 -18.66
C PHE A 170 28.85 -48.84 -19.80
N VAL A 171 30.14 -48.57 -19.63
CA VAL A 171 31.17 -48.93 -20.62
C VAL A 171 31.27 -50.46 -20.76
N GLY A 172 31.25 -51.20 -19.65
CA GLY A 172 31.25 -52.65 -19.65
C GLY A 172 30.02 -53.24 -20.36
N ALA A 173 28.84 -52.69 -20.13
CA ALA A 173 27.61 -53.09 -20.80
C ALA A 173 27.66 -52.82 -22.31
N ALA A 174 28.23 -51.69 -22.74
CA ALA A 174 28.44 -51.36 -24.15
C ALA A 174 29.44 -52.32 -24.82
N LEU A 175 30.55 -52.64 -24.16
CA LEU A 175 31.54 -53.61 -24.64
C LEU A 175 30.95 -55.02 -24.73
N LEU A 176 30.14 -55.45 -23.76
CA LEU A 176 29.44 -56.73 -23.80
C LEU A 176 28.42 -56.79 -24.95
N ALA A 177 27.64 -55.73 -25.14
CA ALA A 177 26.70 -55.63 -26.26
C ALA A 177 27.40 -55.67 -27.63
N PHE A 178 28.61 -55.11 -27.72
CA PHE A 178 29.40 -55.08 -28.96
C PHE A 178 30.20 -56.37 -29.21
N GLY A 179 30.72 -57.01 -28.17
CA GLY A 179 31.56 -58.21 -28.25
C GLY A 179 30.77 -59.52 -28.31
N ALA A 180 29.61 -59.59 -27.65
CA ALA A 180 28.81 -60.81 -27.56
C ALA A 180 27.81 -60.98 -28.72
N ARG A 181 28.12 -60.48 -29.94
CA ARG A 181 27.22 -60.52 -31.12
C ARG A 181 26.78 -61.93 -31.54
N ARG A 182 27.48 -62.98 -31.09
CA ARG A 182 27.13 -64.39 -31.35
C ARG A 182 26.25 -65.03 -30.28
N HIS A 183 26.00 -64.35 -29.16
CA HIS A 183 25.15 -64.82 -28.05
C HIS A 183 24.04 -63.82 -27.75
N PRO A 184 22.82 -64.03 -28.30
CA PRO A 184 21.75 -63.03 -28.26
C PRO A 184 21.30 -62.67 -26.83
N MET A 185 21.38 -63.61 -25.88
CA MET A 185 21.02 -63.35 -24.48
C MET A 185 21.99 -62.36 -23.79
N LEU A 186 23.30 -62.52 -23.99
CA LEU A 186 24.31 -61.65 -23.38
C LEU A 186 24.28 -60.25 -24.00
N GLN A 187 24.03 -60.17 -25.30
CA GLN A 187 23.83 -58.92 -26.00
C GLN A 187 22.60 -58.16 -25.47
N GLY A 188 21.47 -58.87 -25.28
CA GLY A 188 20.26 -58.28 -24.70
C GLY A 188 20.48 -57.74 -23.28
N ALA A 189 21.18 -58.49 -22.43
CA ALA A 189 21.51 -58.05 -21.08
C ALA A 189 22.35 -56.75 -21.07
N GLY A 190 23.36 -56.65 -21.95
CA GLY A 190 24.17 -55.44 -22.11
C GLY A 190 23.34 -54.22 -22.52
N PHE A 191 22.42 -54.37 -23.47
CA PHE A 191 21.54 -53.28 -23.90
C PHE A 191 20.58 -52.84 -22.79
N VAL A 192 19.99 -53.77 -22.05
CA VAL A 192 19.05 -53.45 -20.96
C VAL A 192 19.74 -52.67 -19.84
N ILE A 193 20.94 -53.13 -19.43
CA ILE A 193 21.72 -52.46 -18.38
C ILE A 193 22.17 -51.07 -18.85
N GLY A 194 22.69 -50.95 -20.07
CA GLY A 194 23.08 -49.66 -20.65
C GLY A 194 21.92 -48.69 -20.77
N PHE A 195 20.75 -49.17 -21.20
CA PHE A 195 19.54 -48.36 -21.35
C PHE A 195 18.98 -47.90 -20.00
N LEU A 196 18.98 -48.75 -18.98
CA LEU A 196 18.57 -48.38 -17.61
C LEU A 196 19.49 -47.30 -17.03
N LEU A 197 20.81 -47.44 -17.19
CA LEU A 197 21.76 -46.42 -16.74
C LEU A 197 21.57 -45.11 -17.51
N LEU A 198 21.32 -45.18 -18.82
CA LEU A 198 21.02 -44.00 -19.62
C LEU A 198 19.75 -43.30 -19.12
N LEU A 199 18.65 -44.03 -18.90
CA LEU A 199 17.42 -43.46 -18.34
C LEU A 199 17.63 -42.85 -16.96
N LEU A 200 18.45 -43.48 -16.10
CA LEU A 200 18.73 -43.01 -14.75
C LEU A 200 19.49 -41.66 -14.76
N PHE A 201 20.37 -41.45 -15.74
CA PHE A 201 21.21 -40.25 -15.87
C PHE A 201 20.73 -39.24 -16.93
N THR A 202 19.65 -39.53 -17.66
CA THR A 202 19.04 -38.57 -18.60
C THR A 202 18.19 -37.57 -17.83
N PRO A 203 18.31 -36.25 -18.11
CA PRO A 203 17.51 -35.25 -17.44
C PRO A 203 16.02 -35.51 -17.71
N ASN A 204 15.22 -35.57 -16.64
CA ASN A 204 13.77 -35.69 -16.75
C ASN A 204 13.22 -34.33 -17.16
N VAL A 205 13.26 -34.01 -18.45
CA VAL A 205 12.69 -32.78 -18.99
C VAL A 205 11.19 -33.05 -19.19
N PRO A 206 10.30 -32.53 -18.33
CA PRO A 206 8.88 -32.62 -18.63
C PRO A 206 8.64 -31.83 -19.92
N ARG A 207 8.17 -32.52 -20.98
CA ARG A 207 7.70 -31.90 -22.22
C ARG A 207 6.43 -31.09 -21.95
N TYR A 208 6.57 -29.95 -21.28
CA TYR A 208 5.49 -28.98 -21.21
C TYR A 208 5.35 -28.33 -22.58
N ARG A 209 4.33 -28.77 -23.34
CA ARG A 209 3.78 -28.04 -24.47
C ARG A 209 3.30 -26.68 -23.93
N ARG A 210 4.13 -25.65 -24.08
CA ARG A 210 3.74 -24.24 -23.95
C ARG A 210 2.75 -23.92 -25.06
N TRP A 211 1.47 -24.07 -24.77
CA TRP A 211 0.43 -23.22 -25.36
C TRP A 211 0.03 -22.19 -24.32
N TRP A 212 -0.68 -21.14 -24.75
CA TRP A 212 -1.09 -19.93 -24.02
C TRP A 212 -0.19 -18.71 -24.29
N TRP A 213 -0.57 -18.04 -25.40
CA TRP A 213 -0.65 -16.59 -25.53
C TRP A 213 -1.65 -16.02 -24.51
#